data_AF-A0A968NXM8-F1
#
_entry.id   AF-A0A968NXM8-F1
#
_cell.length_a   1.000
_cell.length_b   1.000
_cell.length_c   1.000
_cell.angle_alpha   90.00
_cell.angle_beta   90.00
_cell.angle_gamma   90.00
#
_symmetry.space_group_name_H-M   'P 1'
#
loop_
_entity.id
_entity.type
_entity.pdbx_description
1 polymer ?
#
loop_
_entity_poly.entity_id
_entity_poly.type
_entity_poly.pdbx_seq_one_letter_code
_entity_poly.pdbx_strand_id
1 'polypeptide(L)'
;IMPNSVRRNCSRTIAKKPSLLEERNLLGQKLLLQERVEALRQEGQENQSLISQLRSLQEKMRRFDLQIYAPRIQRIDRAVVLLQQRTQHDRDLVAQYEQASRMIDIELETSYLADQLPDAHDFTGTILNKISELRSIEERNRQFRQELEANEEVRRLSLG
;
A
#
# COMPACT_ATOMS: atom_id res chain seq x y z
N ILE A 1 6.23 40.63 61.39
CA ILE A 1 5.60 40.90 60.08
C ILE A 1 6.29 40.01 59.05
N MET A 2 5.62 38.94 58.63
CA MET A 2 5.91 38.12 57.44
C MET A 2 5.06 38.67 56.27
N PRO A 3 5.21 38.28 54.97
CA PRO A 3 6.29 37.53 54.29
C PRO A 3 6.62 38.01 52.83
N ASN A 4 7.52 37.29 52.16
CA ASN A 4 7.52 36.87 50.73
C ASN A 4 7.34 37.87 49.57
N SER A 5 8.29 37.83 48.64
CA SER A 5 7.96 37.45 47.24
C SER A 5 9.19 36.99 46.46
N VAL A 6 9.43 35.68 46.54
CA VAL A 6 10.17 34.93 45.52
C VAL A 6 9.45 35.13 44.19
N ARG A 7 10.03 35.91 43.26
CA ARG A 7 9.57 35.95 41.87
C ARG A 7 9.87 34.58 41.24
N ARG A 8 8.90 33.68 41.28
CA ARG A 8 8.89 32.49 40.43
C ARG A 8 8.72 32.98 38.99
N ASN A 9 9.77 32.86 38.19
CA ASN A 9 9.65 32.88 36.74
C ASN A 9 8.80 31.66 36.35
N CYS A 10 7.50 31.88 36.19
CA CYS A 10 6.65 30.96 35.45
C CYS A 10 7.02 31.10 33.97
N SER A 11 8.05 30.37 33.54
CA SER A 11 8.20 30.02 32.13
C SER A 11 6.99 29.16 31.77
N ARG A 12 5.94 29.79 31.24
CA ARG A 12 4.83 29.11 30.59
C ARG A 12 5.43 28.31 29.44
N THR A 13 5.64 27.02 29.63
CA THR A 13 5.72 26.05 28.55
C THR A 13 4.39 26.15 27.80
N ILE A 14 4.44 26.77 26.62
CA ILE A 14 3.30 26.82 25.71
C ILE A 14 3.06 25.38 25.27
N ALA A 15 1.96 24.81 25.76
CA ALA A 15 1.46 23.52 25.32
C ALA A 15 1.38 23.51 23.79
N LYS A 16 2.21 22.70 23.13
CA LYS A 16 2.02 22.39 21.71
C LYS A 16 0.92 21.33 21.65
N LYS A 17 -0.34 21.79 21.62
CA LYS A 17 -1.40 20.95 21.06
C LYS A 17 -0.94 20.47 19.68
N PRO A 18 -1.15 19.19 19.30
CA PRO A 18 -1.04 18.79 17.91
C PRO A 18 -1.87 19.78 17.09
N SER A 19 -1.26 20.33 16.04
CA SER A 19 -1.97 21.33 15.26
C SER A 19 -3.16 20.63 14.61
N LEU A 20 -4.35 21.24 14.63
CA LEU A 20 -5.54 20.72 13.93
C LEU A 20 -5.24 20.41 12.44
N LEU A 21 -4.18 21.01 11.90
CA LEU A 21 -3.67 20.76 10.57
C LEU A 21 -2.99 19.37 10.43
N GLU A 22 -2.20 18.93 11.41
CA GLU A 22 -1.54 17.63 11.43
C GLU A 22 -2.56 16.50 11.54
N GLU A 23 -3.53 16.63 12.44
CA GLU A 23 -4.63 15.67 12.57
C GLU A 23 -5.45 15.56 11.28
N ARG A 24 -5.78 16.71 10.67
CA ARG A 24 -6.49 16.73 9.38
C ARG A 24 -5.66 16.12 8.25
N ASN A 25 -4.34 16.31 8.24
CA ASN A 25 -3.44 15.69 7.27
C ASN A 25 -3.43 14.17 7.43
N LEU A 26 -3.26 13.67 8.66
CA LEU A 26 -3.28 12.23 8.95
C LEU A 26 -4.61 11.58 8.55
N LEU A 27 -5.75 12.21 8.87
CA LEU A 27 -7.06 11.75 8.42
C LEU A 27 -7.17 11.72 6.90
N GLY A 28 -6.66 12.75 6.21
CA GLY A 28 -6.61 12.79 4.75
C GLY A 28 -5.77 11.64 4.17
N GLN A 29 -4.60 11.36 4.75
CA GLN A 29 -3.78 10.23 4.32
C GLN A 29 -4.49 8.90 4.57
N LYS A 30 -5.15 8.73 5.72
CA LYS A 30 -5.91 7.53 6.03
C LYS A 30 -6.97 7.23 4.97
N LEU A 31 -7.74 8.23 4.55
CA LEU A 31 -8.75 8.08 3.50
C LEU A 31 -8.10 7.63 2.18
N LEU A 32 -7.01 8.27 1.76
CA LEU A 32 -6.28 7.89 0.55
C LEU A 32 -5.74 6.46 0.62
N LEU A 33 -5.26 6.02 1.79
CA LEU A 33 -4.80 4.65 2.00
C LEU A 33 -5.96 3.66 1.87
N GLN A 34 -7.11 3.96 2.45
CA GLN A 34 -8.31 3.11 2.35
C GLN A 34 -8.81 2.99 0.91
N GLU A 35 -8.89 4.11 0.19
CA GLU A 35 -9.24 4.10 -1.24
C GLU A 35 -8.26 3.25 -2.05
N ARG A 36 -6.95 3.36 -1.79
CA ARG A 36 -5.96 2.57 -2.51
C ARG A 36 -6.03 1.08 -2.17
N VAL A 37 -6.30 0.73 -0.91
CA VAL A 37 -6.53 -0.66 -0.49
C VAL A 37 -7.70 -1.26 -1.26
N GLU A 38 -8.83 -0.55 -1.36
CA GLU A 38 -9.99 -1.03 -2.12
C GLU A 38 -9.67 -1.20 -3.61
N ALA A 39 -8.95 -0.24 -4.21
CA ALA A 39 -8.49 -0.36 -5.59
C ALA A 39 -7.59 -1.60 -5.81
N LEU A 40 -6.60 -1.83 -4.93
CA LEU A 40 -5.73 -3.00 -5.02
C LEU A 40 -6.48 -4.32 -4.82
N ARG A 41 -7.48 -4.34 -3.94
CA ARG A 41 -8.36 -5.52 -3.75
C ARG A 41 -9.17 -5.80 -5.00
N GLN A 42 -9.72 -4.77 -5.63
CA GLN A 42 -10.44 -4.90 -6.90
C GLN A 42 -9.52 -5.42 -8.02
N GLU A 43 -8.33 -4.82 -8.20
CA GLU A 43 -7.32 -5.28 -9.15
C GLU A 43 -6.97 -6.77 -8.91
N GLY A 44 -6.84 -7.18 -7.65
CA GLY A 44 -6.63 -8.57 -7.26
C GLY A 44 -7.77 -9.51 -7.67
N GLN A 45 -9.03 -9.08 -7.52
CA GLN A 45 -10.20 -9.86 -7.95
C GLN A 45 -10.26 -10.00 -9.47
N GLU A 46 -9.99 -8.93 -10.21
CA GLU A 46 -9.93 -8.93 -11.67
C GLU A 46 -8.85 -9.89 -12.18
N ASN A 47 -7.66 -9.86 -11.58
CA ASN A 47 -6.57 -10.79 -11.89
C ASN A 47 -6.98 -12.26 -11.65
N GLN A 48 -7.67 -12.55 -10.54
CA GLN A 48 -8.15 -13.92 -10.25
C GLN A 48 -9.20 -14.39 -11.25
N SER A 49 -10.12 -13.51 -11.65
CA SER A 49 -11.10 -13.81 -12.71
C SER A 49 -10.41 -14.15 -14.03
N LEU A 50 -9.42 -13.36 -14.43
CA LEU A 50 -8.63 -13.60 -15.65
C LEU A 50 -7.84 -14.92 -15.58
N ILE A 51 -7.20 -15.22 -14.45
CA ILE A 51 -6.51 -16.50 -14.25
C ILE A 51 -7.47 -17.69 -14.46
N SER A 52 -8.69 -17.60 -13.90
CA SER A 52 -9.69 -18.65 -14.05
C SER A 52 -10.10 -18.86 -15.52
N GLN A 53 -10.33 -17.76 -16.24
CA GLN A 53 -10.67 -17.80 -17.67
C GLN A 53 -9.53 -18.41 -18.51
N LEU A 54 -8.29 -18.00 -18.25
CA LEU A 54 -7.11 -18.51 -18.92
C LEU A 54 -6.90 -20.01 -18.68
N ARG A 55 -7.11 -20.49 -17.45
CA ARG A 55 -7.04 -21.92 -17.12
C ARG A 55 -8.14 -22.72 -17.80
N SER A 56 -9.37 -22.21 -17.84
CA SER A 56 -10.47 -22.85 -18.57
C SER A 56 -10.18 -22.95 -20.07
N LEU A 57 -9.61 -21.90 -20.67
CA LEU A 57 -9.19 -21.91 -22.06
C LEU A 57 -8.07 -22.92 -22.31
N GLN A 58 -7.08 -22.96 -21.44
CA GLN A 58 -5.97 -23.91 -21.49
C GLN A 58 -6.49 -25.36 -21.45
N GLU A 59 -7.46 -25.66 -20.59
CA GLU A 59 -8.06 -26.99 -20.50
C GLU A 59 -8.80 -27.37 -21.80
N LYS A 60 -9.57 -26.45 -22.38
CA LYS A 60 -10.22 -26.65 -23.69
C LYS A 60 -9.19 -26.96 -24.78
N MET A 61 -8.08 -26.22 -24.83
CA MET A 61 -6.99 -26.45 -25.77
C MET A 61 -6.35 -27.83 -25.60
N ARG A 62 -6.06 -28.23 -24.36
CA ARG A 62 -5.48 -29.54 -24.04
C ARG A 62 -6.38 -30.70 -24.45
N ARG A 63 -7.70 -30.54 -24.29
CA ARG A 63 -8.70 -31.58 -24.65
C ARG A 63 -8.89 -31.72 -26.16
N PHE A 64 -8.75 -30.65 -26.92
CA PHE A 64 -8.90 -30.70 -28.38
C PHE A 64 -7.67 -31.33 -29.04
N ASP A 65 -6.51 -30.69 -28.88
CA ASP A 65 -5.24 -31.20 -29.40
C ASP A 65 -4.08 -30.45 -28.72
N LEU A 66 -3.35 -31.15 -27.86
CA LEU A 66 -2.22 -30.59 -27.14
C LEU A 66 -1.09 -30.15 -28.08
N GLN A 67 -0.84 -30.87 -29.18
CA GLN A 67 0.29 -30.58 -30.06
C GLN A 67 0.05 -29.31 -30.87
N ILE A 68 -1.16 -29.14 -31.40
CA ILE A 68 -1.52 -27.94 -32.16
C ILE A 68 -1.46 -26.69 -31.26
N TYR A 69 -1.93 -26.80 -30.01
CA TYR A 69 -2.04 -25.65 -29.11
C TYR A 69 -0.87 -25.47 -28.13
N ALA A 70 0.15 -26.33 -28.15
CA ALA A 70 1.28 -26.27 -27.22
C ALA A 70 1.90 -24.86 -27.07
N PRO A 71 2.17 -24.09 -28.15
CA PRO A 71 2.72 -22.75 -28.02
C PRO A 71 1.79 -21.76 -27.30
N ARG A 72 0.47 -21.89 -27.47
CA ARG A 72 -0.51 -21.02 -26.80
C ARG A 72 -0.70 -21.41 -25.33
N ILE A 73 -0.68 -22.71 -25.03
CA ILE A 73 -0.74 -23.22 -23.66
C ILE A 73 0.46 -22.70 -22.85
N GLN A 74 1.67 -22.73 -23.41
CA GLN A 74 2.87 -22.20 -22.75
C GLN A 74 2.78 -20.69 -22.48
N ARG A 75 2.19 -19.94 -23.41
CA ARG A 75 1.96 -18.50 -23.24
C ARG A 75 0.95 -18.20 -22.13
N ILE A 76 -0.13 -18.95 -22.10
CA ILE A 76 -1.12 -18.89 -21.03
C ILE A 76 -0.47 -19.20 -19.67
N ASP A 77 0.39 -20.23 -19.58
CA ASP A 77 1.09 -20.57 -18.34
C ASP A 77 1.94 -19.38 -17.83
N ARG A 78 2.71 -18.75 -18.71
CA ARG A 78 3.52 -17.56 -18.35
C ARG A 78 2.64 -16.40 -17.88
N ALA A 79 1.54 -16.12 -18.58
CA ALA A 79 0.60 -15.07 -18.20
C ALA A 79 -0.03 -15.34 -16.82
N VAL A 80 -0.42 -16.59 -16.54
CA VAL A 80 -0.96 -17.00 -15.24
C VAL A 80 0.05 -16.76 -14.12
N VAL A 81 1.32 -17.14 -14.33
CA VAL A 81 2.39 -16.91 -13.33
C VAL A 81 2.56 -15.42 -13.04
N LEU A 82 2.59 -14.57 -14.08
CA LEU A 82 2.71 -13.12 -13.91
C LEU A 82 1.52 -12.52 -13.15
N LEU A 83 0.28 -12.93 -13.47
CA LEU A 83 -0.92 -12.47 -12.76
C LEU A 83 -0.95 -12.94 -11.30
N GLN A 84 -0.44 -14.13 -11.01
CA GLN A 84 -0.30 -14.64 -9.64
C GLN A 84 0.72 -13.82 -8.84
N GLN A 85 1.89 -13.55 -9.42
CA GLN A 85 2.91 -12.69 -8.80
C GLN A 85 2.36 -11.29 -8.53
N ARG A 86 1.64 -10.71 -9.50
CA ARG A 86 0.97 -9.41 -9.33
C ARG A 86 -0.02 -9.44 -8.16
N THR A 87 -0.89 -10.45 -8.13
CA THR A 87 -1.88 -10.57 -7.05
C THR A 87 -1.20 -10.69 -5.68
N GLN A 88 -0.06 -11.38 -5.60
CA GLN A 88 0.69 -11.48 -4.35
C GLN A 88 1.28 -10.13 -3.93
N HIS A 89 1.90 -9.39 -4.84
CA HIS A 89 2.42 -8.06 -4.55
C HIS A 89 1.32 -7.09 -4.12
N ASP A 90 0.17 -7.12 -4.78
CA ASP A 90 -0.97 -6.26 -4.45
C ASP A 90 -1.49 -6.60 -3.03
N ARG A 91 -1.52 -7.88 -2.63
CA ARG A 91 -1.84 -8.31 -1.26
C ARG A 91 -0.83 -7.81 -0.23
N ASP A 92 0.46 -7.90 -0.53
CA ASP A 92 1.52 -7.43 0.38
C ASP A 92 1.46 -5.91 0.57
N LEU A 93 1.10 -5.15 -0.48
CA LEU A 93 0.84 -3.71 -0.40
C LEU A 93 -0.41 -3.39 0.43
N VAL A 94 -1.50 -4.14 0.23
CA VAL A 94 -2.73 -3.98 1.04
C VAL A 94 -2.42 -4.14 2.53
N ALA A 95 -1.71 -5.20 2.91
CA ALA A 95 -1.36 -5.45 4.31
C ALA A 95 -0.55 -4.30 4.92
N GLN A 96 0.40 -3.73 4.17
CA GLN A 96 1.24 -2.62 4.63
C GLN A 96 0.46 -1.30 4.70
N TYR A 97 -0.43 -1.02 3.75
CA TYR A 97 -1.28 0.17 3.80
C TYR A 97 -2.31 0.10 4.94
N GLU A 98 -2.88 -1.08 5.21
CA GLU A 98 -3.73 -1.30 6.38
C GLU A 98 -2.95 -1.12 7.69
N GLN A 99 -1.69 -1.58 7.75
CA GLN A 99 -0.83 -1.33 8.89
C GLN A 99 -0.58 0.18 9.09
N ALA A 100 -0.24 0.92 8.03
CA ALA A 100 -0.05 2.37 8.11
C ALA A 100 -1.35 3.10 8.54
N SER A 101 -2.51 2.65 8.05
CA SER A 101 -3.82 3.17 8.47
C SER A 101 -4.07 2.96 9.97
N ARG A 102 -3.72 1.79 10.53
CA ARG A 102 -3.79 1.54 11.98
C ARG A 102 -2.80 2.39 12.77
N MET A 103 -1.60 2.65 12.24
CA MET A 103 -0.65 3.54 12.89
C MET A 103 -1.20 4.98 12.96
N ILE A 104 -1.89 5.44 11.92
CA ILE A 104 -2.59 6.74 11.95
C ILE A 104 -3.66 6.76 13.05
N ASP A 105 -4.45 5.69 13.18
CA ASP A 105 -5.48 5.61 14.22
C ASP A 105 -4.89 5.71 15.62
N ILE A 106 -3.81 4.96 15.89
CA ILE A 106 -3.09 5.04 17.16
C ILE A 106 -2.53 6.45 17.38
N GLU A 107 -1.92 7.07 16.38
CA GLU A 107 -1.38 8.43 16.51
C GLU A 107 -2.48 9.44 16.87
N LEU A 108 -3.62 9.39 16.18
CA LEU A 108 -4.77 10.27 16.47
C LEU A 108 -5.38 9.99 17.85
N GLU A 109 -5.45 8.73 18.28
CA GLU A 109 -5.95 8.35 19.61
C GLU A 109 -4.96 8.65 20.73
N THR A 110 -3.67 8.80 20.44
CA THR A 110 -2.64 9.10 21.44
C THR A 110 -2.18 10.55 21.40
N SER A 111 -2.62 11.33 20.40
CA SER A 111 -2.22 12.74 20.21
C SER A 111 -2.58 13.61 21.42
N TYR A 112 -3.67 13.31 22.13
CA TYR A 112 -4.07 14.01 23.37
C TYR A 112 -3.31 13.52 24.62
N LEU A 113 -2.67 12.35 24.54
CA LEU A 113 -1.81 11.78 25.59
C LEU A 113 -0.33 12.14 25.41
N ALA A 114 0.04 12.75 24.27
CA ALA A 114 1.42 13.10 23.93
C ALA A 114 2.11 13.96 25.01
N ASP A 115 1.37 14.85 25.68
CA ASP A 115 1.88 15.67 26.79
C ASP A 115 2.25 14.86 28.05
N GLN A 116 1.76 13.61 28.17
CA GLN A 116 2.00 12.70 29.30
C GLN A 116 3.04 11.62 28.99
N LEU A 117 3.48 11.51 27.73
CA LEU A 117 4.43 10.51 27.27
C LEU A 117 5.78 11.19 26.99
N PRO A 118 6.80 10.99 27.84
CA PRO A 118 8.11 11.66 27.71
C PRO A 118 8.86 11.28 26.42
N ASP A 119 8.44 10.21 25.74
CA ASP A 119 9.04 9.67 24.51
C ASP A 119 8.20 9.95 23.25
N ALA A 120 7.25 10.90 23.29
CA ALA A 120 6.43 11.31 22.15
C ALA A 120 7.26 12.09 21.11
N HIS A 121 8.22 11.43 20.48
CA HIS A 121 9.02 11.96 19.38
C HIS A 121 8.34 11.68 18.04
N ASP A 122 8.19 12.73 17.21
CA ASP A 122 7.64 12.79 15.84
C ASP A 122 7.16 11.48 15.18
N PHE A 123 6.14 10.85 15.78
CA PHE A 123 5.52 9.64 15.27
C PHE A 123 4.76 9.92 13.97
N THR A 124 4.10 11.08 13.90
CA THR A 124 3.52 11.64 12.68
C THR A 124 4.51 11.64 11.51
N GLY A 125 5.72 12.18 11.68
CA GLY A 125 6.75 12.17 10.64
C GLY A 125 7.17 10.76 10.21
N THR A 126 7.28 9.84 11.17
CA THR A 126 7.60 8.43 10.89
C THR A 126 6.52 7.74 10.05
N ILE A 127 5.24 7.97 10.37
CA ILE A 127 4.09 7.45 9.63
C ILE A 127 4.10 7.98 8.20
N LEU A 128 4.29 9.29 8.02
CA LEU A 128 4.31 9.92 6.69
C LEU A 128 5.49 9.41 5.83
N ASN A 129 6.66 9.22 6.43
CA ASN A 129 7.81 8.62 5.74
C ASN A 129 7.50 7.18 5.29
N LYS A 130 6.86 6.38 6.15
CA LYS A 130 6.47 5.01 5.78
C LYS A 130 5.48 5.00 4.62
N ILE A 131 4.50 5.89 4.61
CA ILE A 131 3.53 6.03 3.50
C ILE A 131 4.25 6.40 2.19
N SER A 132 5.20 7.33 2.25
CA SER A 132 6.00 7.75 1.10
C SER A 132 6.84 6.59 0.54
N GLU A 133 7.46 5.79 1.41
CA GLU A 133 8.19 4.58 1.03
C GLU A 133 7.28 3.57 0.31
N LEU A 134 6.10 3.30 0.85
CA LEU A 134 5.13 2.37 0.24
C LEU A 134 4.69 2.82 -1.15
N ARG A 135 4.40 4.12 -1.32
CA ARG A 135 4.07 4.69 -2.63
C ARG A 135 5.23 4.56 -3.63
N SER A 136 6.47 4.73 -3.17
CA SER A 136 7.66 4.53 -4.00
C SER A 136 7.85 3.06 -4.41
N ILE A 137 7.60 2.12 -3.51
CA ILE A 137 7.62 0.67 -3.84
C ILE A 137 6.57 0.36 -4.89
N GLU A 138 5.35 0.85 -4.69
CA GLU A 138 4.25 0.63 -5.61
C GLU A 138 4.52 1.19 -7.01
N GLU A 139 5.07 2.41 -7.10
CA GLU A 139 5.40 3.04 -8.38
C GLU A 139 6.53 2.29 -9.10
N ARG A 140 7.58 1.87 -8.38
CA ARG A 140 8.64 1.01 -8.97
C ARG A 140 8.08 -0.31 -9.49
N ASN A 141 7.17 -0.94 -8.74
CA ASN A 141 6.50 -2.16 -9.19
C ASN A 141 5.65 -1.92 -10.44
N ARG A 142 5.00 -0.75 -10.56
CA ARG A 142 4.26 -0.37 -11.76
C ARG A 142 5.20 -0.19 -12.96
N GLN A 143 6.32 0.50 -12.78
CA GLN A 143 7.31 0.76 -13.83
C GLN A 143 7.96 -0.55 -14.33
N PHE A 144 8.45 -1.40 -13.42
CA PHE A 144 9.00 -2.71 -13.83
C PHE A 144 7.99 -3.57 -14.60
N ARG A 145 6.70 -3.49 -14.25
CA ARG A 145 5.65 -4.19 -14.99
C ARG A 145 5.45 -3.62 -16.39
N GLN A 146 5.39 -2.30 -16.52
CA GLN A 146 5.30 -1.64 -17.83
C GLN A 146 6.51 -1.98 -18.71
N GLU A 147 7.71 -2.02 -18.15
CA GLU A 147 8.92 -2.43 -18.86
C GLU A 147 8.88 -3.90 -19.29
N LEU A 148 8.39 -4.80 -18.45
CA LEU A 148 8.19 -6.21 -18.81
C LEU A 148 7.16 -6.38 -19.94
N GLU A 149 6.05 -5.65 -19.88
CA GLU A 149 5.00 -5.68 -20.92
C GLU A 149 5.45 -5.03 -22.24
N ALA A 150 6.29 -3.99 -22.16
CA ALA A 150 6.85 -3.29 -23.31
C ALA A 150 8.00 -4.06 -23.97
N ASN A 151 8.69 -4.93 -23.23
CA ASN A 151 9.73 -5.79 -23.81
C ASN A 151 9.10 -6.73 -24.86
N GLU A 152 9.56 -6.64 -26.11
CA GLU A 152 8.93 -7.26 -27.27
C GLU A 152 8.72 -8.78 -27.15
N GLU A 153 9.51 -9.44 -26.30
CA GLU A 153 9.37 -10.86 -25.99
C GLU A 153 8.03 -11.19 -25.32
N VAL A 154 7.52 -10.33 -24.41
CA VAL A 154 6.22 -10.52 -23.73
C VAL A 154 5.05 -10.15 -24.64
N ARG A 155 5.21 -9.15 -25.52
CA ARG A 155 4.23 -8.80 -26.56
C ARG A 155 4.07 -9.90 -27.60
N ARG A 156 5.17 -10.52 -28.05
CA ARG A 156 5.11 -11.71 -28.93
C ARG A 156 4.52 -12.93 -28.22
N LEU A 157 4.67 -13.02 -26.90
CA LEU A 157 4.05 -14.06 -26.07
C LEU A 157 2.55 -13.86 -25.80
N SER A 158 1.99 -12.67 -26.05
CA SER A 158 0.56 -12.38 -25.82
C SER A 158 -0.27 -12.29 -27.10
N LEU A 159 0.37 -12.14 -28.27
CA LEU A 159 -0.29 -11.93 -29.58
C LEU A 159 -0.07 -13.04 -30.63
N GLY A 160 0.15 -14.30 -30.23
CA GLY A 160 0.06 -15.41 -31.20
C GLY A 160 -0.48 -16.72 -30.62
#